data_AF-A0A2R6NTG1-F1
#
_entry.id   AF-A0A2R6NTG1-F1
#
_cell.length_a   1.000
_cell.length_b   1.000
_cell.length_c   1.000
_cell.angle_alpha   90.00
_cell.angle_beta   90.00
_cell.angle_gamma   90.00
#
_symmetry.space_group_name_H-M   'P 1'
#
loop_
_entity.id
_entity.type
_entity.pdbx_description
1 polymer ?
#
loop_
_entity_poly.entity_id
_entity_poly.type
_entity_poly.pdbx_seq_one_letter_code
_entity_poly.pdbx_strand_id
1 'polypeptide(L)'
;MFQTLVCLSKASRKTLTPKRGNKDFYKGTRQAFLPGGHRTGAPGKHVVRGKAKYRLVDEQVRYFVAPSIEEIRNSPVRSPSPPTTPSSFH
;
A
#
# COMPACT_ATOMS: atom_id res chain seq x y z
N MET A 1 -20.29 -37.26 -7.16
CA MET A 1 -21.38 -36.28 -6.98
C MET A 1 -20.94 -34.98 -7.64
N PHE A 2 -21.43 -34.70 -8.85
CA PHE A 2 -21.07 -33.47 -9.58
C PHE A 2 -21.72 -32.27 -8.88
N GLN A 3 -20.97 -31.21 -8.60
CA GLN A 3 -21.54 -30.01 -7.99
C GLN A 3 -22.57 -29.41 -8.95
N THR A 4 -23.86 -29.58 -8.66
CA THR A 4 -24.94 -28.99 -9.43
C THR A 4 -24.96 -27.47 -9.26
N LEU A 5 -25.38 -26.74 -10.31
CA LEU A 5 -25.40 -25.27 -10.36
C LEU A 5 -26.08 -24.60 -9.16
N VAL A 6 -26.98 -25.30 -8.46
CA VAL A 6 -27.65 -24.82 -7.24
C VAL A 6 -26.65 -24.50 -6.12
N CYS A 7 -25.58 -25.28 -5.94
CA CYS A 7 -24.53 -24.99 -4.94
C CYS A 7 -23.68 -23.76 -5.31
N LEU A 8 -23.60 -23.41 -6.60
CA LEU A 8 -22.88 -22.24 -7.11
C LEU A 8 -23.78 -21.00 -7.26
N SER A 9 -25.09 -21.13 -7.02
CA SER A 9 -26.08 -20.06 -7.17
C SER A 9 -26.05 -19.01 -6.05
N LYS A 10 -25.31 -19.28 -4.96
CA LYS A 10 -25.25 -18.41 -3.78
C LYS A 10 -24.00 -17.54 -3.80
N ALA A 11 -24.05 -16.47 -3.02
CA ALA A 11 -22.91 -15.59 -2.85
C ALA A 11 -21.68 -16.37 -2.37
N SER A 12 -20.52 -16.05 -2.94
CA SER A 12 -19.25 -16.67 -2.57
C SER A 12 -18.93 -16.44 -1.10
N ARG A 13 -18.41 -17.47 -0.42
CA ARG A 13 -17.87 -17.35 0.96
C ARG A 13 -16.47 -16.71 1.02
N LYS A 14 -15.89 -16.34 -0.13
CA LYS A 14 -14.62 -15.60 -0.17
C LYS A 14 -14.81 -14.23 0.47
N THR A 15 -13.75 -13.69 1.07
CA THR A 15 -13.77 -12.38 1.73
C THR A 15 -14.36 -11.30 0.81
N LEU A 16 -15.32 -10.54 1.34
CA LEU A 16 -15.94 -9.45 0.62
C LEU A 16 -14.92 -8.31 0.44
N THR A 17 -14.69 -7.93 -0.82
CA THR A 17 -13.80 -6.83 -1.20
C THR A 17 -14.63 -5.62 -1.60
N PRO A 18 -14.08 -4.39 -1.54
CA PRO A 18 -14.80 -3.19 -1.97
C PRO A 18 -15.25 -3.24 -3.45
N LYS A 19 -14.66 -4.14 -4.27
CA LYS A 19 -15.08 -4.37 -5.66
C LYS A 19 -16.25 -5.35 -5.80
N ARG A 20 -16.66 -6.00 -4.72
CA ARG A 20 -17.76 -6.98 -4.66
C ARG A 20 -18.94 -6.49 -3.82
N GLY A 21 -18.76 -5.46 -3.00
CA GLY A 21 -19.85 -4.78 -2.30
C GLY A 21 -20.53 -3.73 -3.18
N ASN A 22 -21.71 -3.28 -2.76
CA ASN A 22 -22.47 -2.20 -3.42
C ASN A 22 -22.41 -0.92 -2.56
N LYS A 23 -23.37 -0.01 -2.74
CA LYS A 23 -23.56 1.18 -1.91
C LYS A 23 -23.46 0.83 -0.42
N ASP A 24 -22.85 1.74 0.34
CA ASP A 24 -22.62 1.66 1.79
C ASP A 24 -21.62 0.59 2.25
N PHE A 25 -21.03 -0.20 1.33
CA PHE A 25 -19.88 -1.05 1.62
C PHE A 25 -18.56 -0.36 1.26
N TYR A 26 -17.93 0.27 2.25
CA TYR A 26 -16.59 0.85 2.10
C TYR A 26 -15.56 0.12 2.97
N LYS A 27 -14.45 -0.30 2.37
CA LYS A 27 -13.31 -0.88 3.08
C LYS A 27 -12.01 -0.32 2.51
N GLY A 28 -11.20 0.30 3.38
CA GLY A 28 -9.90 0.88 3.01
C GLY A 28 -8.82 -0.17 2.75
N THR A 29 -7.77 0.24 2.03
CA THR A 29 -6.64 -0.61 1.60
C THR A 29 -5.42 -0.54 2.53
N ARG A 30 -5.61 -0.15 3.79
CA ARG A 30 -4.52 0.05 4.77
C ARG A 30 -3.46 1.09 4.37
N GLN A 31 -3.83 2.11 3.59
CA GLN A 31 -2.96 3.26 3.25
C GLN A 31 -2.35 3.95 4.50
N ALA A 32 -3.08 3.92 5.62
CA ALA A 32 -2.67 4.47 6.91
C ALA A 32 -1.67 3.59 7.70
N PHE A 33 -1.07 2.58 7.08
CA PHE A 33 -0.08 1.70 7.70
C PHE A 33 1.28 1.89 7.03
N LEU A 34 2.34 1.73 7.80
CA LEU A 34 3.69 1.58 7.26
C LEU A 34 3.89 0.14 6.74
N PRO A 35 4.76 -0.07 5.74
CA PRO A 35 5.17 -1.41 5.33
C PRO A 35 5.67 -2.20 6.55
N GLY A 36 5.01 -3.31 6.87
CA GLY A 36 5.35 -4.16 8.01
C GLY A 36 5.11 -3.57 9.41
N GLY A 37 4.50 -2.38 9.51
CA GLY A 37 4.54 -1.58 10.74
C GLY A 37 3.21 -1.08 11.26
N HIS A 38 3.32 -0.13 12.18
CA HIS A 38 2.21 0.47 12.91
C HIS A 38 1.31 1.34 12.04
N ARG A 39 0.11 1.59 12.55
CA ARG A 39 -0.87 2.49 11.94
C ARG A 39 -0.50 3.94 12.23
N THR A 40 -0.25 4.72 11.18
CA THR A 40 0.08 6.16 11.24
C THR A 40 -1.15 7.07 11.20
N GLY A 41 -2.33 6.51 10.89
CA GLY A 41 -3.56 7.29 10.77
C GLY A 41 -3.81 7.81 9.36
N ALA A 42 -4.98 8.44 9.16
CA ALA A 42 -5.36 9.04 7.88
C ALA A 42 -4.67 10.40 7.72
N PRO A 43 -4.33 10.84 6.48
CA PRO A 43 -3.60 12.09 6.23
C PRO A 43 -4.46 13.36 6.36
N GLY A 44 -5.65 13.27 6.97
CA GLY A 44 -6.64 14.33 6.93
C GLY A 44 -7.99 13.93 7.50
N LYS A 45 -8.94 14.86 7.42
CA LYS A 45 -10.26 14.74 8.06
C LYS A 45 -11.39 15.00 7.07
N HIS A 46 -12.47 14.25 7.23
CA HIS A 46 -13.74 14.53 6.54
C HIS A 46 -14.37 15.79 7.12
N VAL A 47 -14.83 16.68 6.25
CA VAL A 47 -15.41 17.98 6.61
C VAL A 47 -16.89 17.96 6.24
N VAL A 48 -17.75 18.09 7.26
CA VAL A 48 -19.21 18.01 7.11
C VAL A 48 -19.76 19.27 6.40
N ARG A 49 -19.22 20.45 6.74
CA ARG A 49 -19.68 21.75 6.25
C ARG A 49 -18.60 22.44 5.41
N GLY A 50 -18.93 22.85 4.19
CA GLY A 50 -18.01 23.50 3.26
C GLY A 50 -18.01 22.90 1.86
N LYS A 51 -17.27 23.56 0.94
CA LYS A 51 -17.12 23.15 -0.47
C LYS A 51 -16.24 21.90 -0.62
N ALA A 52 -15.15 21.82 0.14
CA ALA A 52 -14.29 20.63 0.17
C ALA A 52 -14.78 19.65 1.25
N LYS A 53 -15.09 18.40 0.88
CA LYS A 53 -15.57 17.35 1.79
C LYS A 53 -14.46 16.61 2.53
N TYR A 54 -13.22 16.77 2.10
CA TYR A 54 -12.05 16.22 2.77
C TYR A 54 -10.93 17.25 2.78
N ARG A 55 -10.29 17.42 3.94
CA ARG A 55 -9.17 18.35 4.13
C ARG A 55 -7.93 17.56 4.52
N LEU A 56 -6.86 17.73 3.75
CA LEU A 56 -5.53 17.24 4.11
C LEU A 56 -4.98 18.08 5.28
N VAL A 57 -4.32 17.41 6.20
CA VAL A 57 -3.62 18.04 7.33
C VAL A 57 -2.15 17.73 7.13
N ASP A 58 -1.36 18.74 6.75
CA ASP A 58 0.04 18.56 6.33
C ASP A 58 0.88 17.85 7.41
N GLU A 59 0.60 18.10 8.69
CA GLU A 59 1.24 17.43 9.82
C GLU A 59 0.99 15.92 9.89
N GLN A 60 -0.09 15.43 9.26
CA GLN A 60 -0.46 14.00 9.22
C GLN A 60 0.00 13.34 7.91
N VAL A 61 0.46 14.13 6.94
CA VAL A 61 0.98 13.61 5.68
C VAL A 61 2.40 13.12 5.92
N ARG A 62 2.69 11.91 5.43
CA ARG A 62 4.03 11.36 5.48
C ARG A 62 4.94 12.13 4.54
N TYR A 63 6.08 12.59 5.03
CA TYR A 63 7.17 13.12 4.22
C TYR A 63 8.38 12.22 4.38
N PHE A 64 9.17 12.10 3.32
CA PHE A 64 10.40 11.30 3.31
C PHE A 64 11.57 12.27 3.20
N VAL A 65 12.44 12.24 4.20
CA VAL A 65 13.68 13.03 4.18
C VAL A 65 14.71 12.24 3.40
N ALA A 66 15.10 12.77 2.25
CA ALA A 66 16.21 12.25 1.47
C ALA A 66 17.42 13.19 1.62
N PRO A 67 18.64 12.65 1.77
CA PRO A 67 19.86 13.45 1.70
C PRO A 67 20.05 14.03 0.29
N SER A 68 20.99 14.96 0.16
CA SER A 68 21.29 15.57 -1.13
C SER A 68 21.83 14.55 -2.13
N ILE A 69 21.65 14.81 -3.42
CA ILE A 69 22.14 13.91 -4.48
C ILE A 69 23.66 13.76 -4.43
N GLU A 70 24.37 14.81 -4.02
CA GLU A 70 25.84 14.80 -3.90
C GLU A 70 26.30 13.87 -2.77
N GLU A 71 25.66 13.95 -1.60
CA GLU A 71 25.92 13.03 -0.48
C GLU A 71 25.61 11.58 -0.84
N ILE A 72 24.53 11.33 -1.59
CA ILE A 72 24.17 9.98 -2.06
C ILE A 72 25.25 9.44 -3.01
N ARG A 73 25.76 10.27 -3.93
CA ARG A 73 26.79 9.87 -4.91
C ARG A 73 28.16 9.67 -4.30
N ASN A 74 28.51 10.49 -3.31
CA ASN A 74 29.79 10.44 -2.61
C ASN A 74 29.78 9.45 -1.42
N SER A 75 28.65 8.78 -1.16
CA SER A 75 28.54 7.74 -0.13
C SER A 75 29.55 6.62 -0.40
N PRO A 76 30.39 6.25 0.60
CA PRO A 76 31.33 5.14 0.47
C PRO A 76 30.63 3.78 0.38
N VAL A 77 29.36 3.72 0.79
CA VAL A 77 28.54 2.51 0.71
C VAL A 77 27.76 2.52 -0.59
N ARG A 78 27.98 1.50 -1.41
CA ARG A 78 27.24 1.25 -2.66
C ARG A 78 26.50 -0.07 -2.56
N SER A 79 25.35 -0.17 -3.23
CA SER A 79 24.63 -1.43 -3.36
C SER A 79 25.56 -2.50 -3.95
N PRO A 80 25.61 -3.72 -3.39
CA PRO A 80 26.47 -4.77 -3.90
C PRO A 80 26.13 -5.04 -5.36
N SER A 81 27.14 -4.93 -6.23
CA SER A 81 27.02 -5.38 -7.62
C SER A 81 26.90 -6.90 -7.62
N PRO A 82 26.16 -7.49 -8.58
CA PRO A 82 26.18 -8.93 -8.76
C PRO A 82 27.63 -9.43 -8.88
N PRO A 83 27.96 -10.60 -8.33
CA PRO A 83 29.32 -11.12 -8.36
C PRO A 83 29.75 -11.33 -9.82
N THR A 84 30.69 -10.52 -10.29
CA THR A 84 31.49 -10.80 -11.48
C THR A 84 32.57 -11.80 -11.11
N THR A 85 32.18 -13.04 -10.81
CA THR A 85 33.13 -14.16 -10.80
C THR A 85 33.31 -14.63 -12.24
N PRO A 86 34.51 -14.52 -12.86
CA PRO A 86 34.79 -15.31 -14.04
C PRO A 86 34.71 -16.77 -13.62
N SER A 87 33.89 -17.55 -14.31
CA SER A 87 33.76 -18.99 -14.08
C SER A 87 35.06 -19.68 -14.48
N SER A 88 36.02 -19.74 -13.57
CA SER A 88 37.20 -20.60 -13.70
C SER A 88 36.79 -22.04 -13.35
N PHE A 89 36.11 -22.71 -14.29
CA PHE A 89 36.09 -24.17 -14.33
C PHE A 89 37.42 -24.62 -14.95
N HIS A 90 38.27 -25.21 -14.11
CA HIS A 90 39.38 -26.06 -14.53
C HIS A 90 39.11 -27.47 -13.98
#